data_AF-A0A562XJ13-F1
#
_entry.id   AF-A0A562XJ13-F1
#
_cell.length_a   1.000
_cell.length_b   1.000
_cell.length_c   1.000
_cell.angle_alpha   90.00
_cell.angle_beta   90.00
_cell.angle_gamma   90.00
#
_symmetry.space_group_name_H-M   'P 1'
#
loop_
_entity.id
_entity.type
_entity.pdbx_description
1 polymer ?
#
loop_
_entity_poly.entity_id
_entity_poly.type
_entity_poly.pdbx_seq_one_letter_code
_entity_poly.pdbx_strand_id
1 'polypeptide(L)'
;MYKDTLRKKKDDSFIVKNYESNLKLSYDSIRKDYDIILTSIIPTQKNLIKTYLWLNTFILGICFFFVKEKLITTLDLITLSVTLLLCVVSIGFLLFALYHNKEKQFIYFEPKNIANIKNDKWSYAQGLVNLMEDTKKAFDFNSDIVKFRSFFIRWGGASLFLAFLFFAFSTFHISYNYFSTTYRKEVKNMADDKPPVESDGNDTTKMFLSTNNQVKANTESLNERVEIRKSGSFSITSSEKPKPSSDTNATDKKDKK
;
A
#
# COMPACT_ATOMS: atom_id res chain seq x y z
N MET A 1 15.88 -66.84 -32.98
CA MET A 1 16.76 -66.69 -31.80
C MET A 1 17.52 -65.36 -31.77
N TYR A 2 18.48 -65.07 -32.67
CA TYR A 2 19.23 -63.79 -32.66
C TYR A 2 18.37 -62.53 -32.95
N LYS A 3 17.39 -62.66 -33.86
CA LYS A 3 16.46 -61.58 -34.23
C LYS A 3 15.50 -61.23 -33.09
N ASP A 4 15.11 -62.22 -32.29
CA ASP A 4 14.19 -62.06 -31.16
C ASP A 4 14.87 -61.38 -29.96
N THR A 5 16.14 -61.70 -29.71
CA THR A 5 16.96 -61.02 -28.69
C THR A 5 17.23 -59.54 -29.03
N LEU A 6 17.40 -59.20 -30.31
CA LEU A 6 17.57 -57.81 -30.75
C LEU A 6 16.27 -57.01 -30.63
N ARG A 7 15.12 -57.62 -30.96
CA ARG A 7 13.80 -57.02 -30.75
C ARG A 7 13.56 -56.71 -29.28
N LYS A 8 13.75 -57.70 -28.41
CA LYS A 8 13.61 -57.56 -26.95
C LYS A 8 14.51 -56.46 -26.38
N LYS A 9 15.78 -56.38 -26.81
CA LYS A 9 16.71 -55.32 -26.38
C LYS A 9 16.27 -53.92 -26.84
N LYS A 10 15.67 -53.81 -28.02
CA LYS A 10 15.12 -52.55 -28.57
C LYS A 10 13.86 -52.12 -27.81
N ASP A 11 12.98 -53.06 -27.50
CA ASP A 11 11.74 -52.81 -26.75
C ASP A 11 12.05 -52.40 -25.30
N ASP A 12 12.98 -53.09 -24.63
CA ASP A 12 13.45 -52.72 -23.29
C ASP A 12 14.06 -51.31 -23.27
N SER A 13 14.86 -50.96 -24.28
CA SER A 13 15.45 -49.61 -24.39
C SER A 13 14.40 -48.52 -24.63
N PHE A 14 13.31 -48.84 -25.34
CA PHE A 14 12.22 -47.90 -25.58
C PHE A 14 11.41 -47.66 -24.30
N ILE A 15 11.12 -48.72 -23.54
CA ILE A 15 10.41 -48.63 -22.25
C ILE A 15 11.20 -47.78 -21.26
N VAL A 16 12.52 -48.02 -21.13
CA VAL A 16 13.40 -47.23 -20.26
C VAL A 16 13.37 -45.75 -20.65
N LYS A 17 13.55 -45.42 -21.94
CA LYS A 17 13.50 -44.02 -22.41
C LYS A 17 12.16 -43.34 -22.14
N ASN A 18 11.05 -44.05 -22.32
CA ASN A 18 9.73 -43.48 -22.07
C ASN A 18 9.53 -43.20 -20.56
N TYR A 19 9.99 -44.11 -19.71
CA TYR A 19 9.99 -43.92 -18.27
C TYR A 19 10.86 -42.73 -17.83
N GLU A 20 12.08 -42.61 -18.38
CA GLU A 20 12.97 -41.47 -18.14
C GLU A 20 12.35 -40.14 -18.59
N SER A 21 11.67 -40.12 -19.73
CA SER A 21 10.97 -38.94 -20.24
C SER A 21 9.85 -38.49 -19.29
N ASN A 22 9.08 -39.44 -18.77
CA ASN A 22 8.00 -39.15 -17.80
C ASN A 22 8.55 -38.66 -16.44
N LEU A 23 9.64 -39.26 -15.98
CA LEU A 23 10.37 -38.81 -14.79
C LEU A 23 10.90 -37.40 -14.96
N LYS A 24 11.51 -37.10 -16.10
CA LYS A 24 12.03 -35.77 -16.42
C LYS A 24 10.90 -34.74 -16.43
N LEU A 25 9.76 -35.06 -17.04
CA LEU A 25 8.59 -34.18 -17.05
C LEU A 25 8.10 -33.87 -15.62
N SER A 26 8.06 -34.88 -14.76
CA SER A 26 7.64 -34.74 -13.36
C SER A 26 8.65 -33.94 -12.53
N TYR A 27 9.94 -34.13 -12.78
CA TYR A 27 10.99 -33.33 -12.15
C TYR A 27 10.91 -31.87 -12.57
N ASP A 28 10.77 -31.60 -13.87
CA ASP A 28 10.70 -30.23 -14.42
C ASP A 28 9.46 -29.49 -13.90
N SER A 29 8.34 -30.17 -13.68
CA SER A 29 7.15 -29.56 -13.09
C SER A 29 7.36 -29.18 -11.62
N ILE A 30 7.87 -30.08 -10.78
CA ILE A 30 8.12 -29.81 -9.35
C ILE A 30 9.16 -28.70 -9.21
N ARG A 31 10.23 -28.74 -10.01
CA ARG A 31 11.27 -27.70 -10.02
C ARG A 31 10.69 -26.33 -10.37
N LYS A 32 9.80 -26.27 -11.38
CA LYS A 32 9.15 -25.02 -11.77
C LYS A 32 8.29 -24.45 -10.64
N ASP A 33 7.51 -25.29 -9.96
CA ASP A 33 6.68 -24.86 -8.84
C ASP A 33 7.53 -24.38 -7.65
N TYR A 34 8.63 -25.06 -7.38
CA TYR A 34 9.64 -24.65 -6.41
C TYR A 34 10.25 -23.28 -6.76
N ASP A 35 10.64 -23.07 -8.01
CA ASP A 35 11.20 -21.79 -8.48
C ASP A 35 10.16 -20.66 -8.32
N ILE A 36 8.88 -20.93 -8.59
CA ILE A 36 7.78 -19.98 -8.38
C ILE A 36 7.64 -19.61 -6.90
N ILE A 37 7.73 -20.59 -5.98
CA ILE A 37 7.69 -20.32 -4.54
C ILE A 37 8.80 -19.35 -4.13
N LEU A 38 10.03 -19.61 -4.59
CA LEU A 38 11.19 -18.83 -4.19
C LEU A 38 11.24 -17.43 -4.79
N THR A 39 10.90 -17.32 -6.08
CA THR A 39 11.07 -16.09 -6.86
C THR A 39 9.85 -15.17 -6.81
N SER A 40 8.64 -15.74 -6.67
CA SER A 40 7.39 -14.97 -6.73
C SER A 40 6.65 -14.97 -5.40
N ILE A 41 6.31 -16.15 -4.86
CA ILE A 41 5.36 -16.23 -3.73
C ILE A 41 5.96 -15.64 -2.45
N ILE A 42 7.15 -16.07 -2.05
CA ILE A 42 7.78 -15.58 -0.81
C ILE A 42 8.05 -14.06 -0.87
N PRO A 43 8.66 -13.51 -1.94
CA PRO A 43 8.84 -12.05 -2.05
C PRO A 43 7.51 -11.29 -2.05
N THR A 44 6.49 -11.80 -2.75
CA THR A 44 5.16 -11.18 -2.79
C THR A 44 4.52 -11.12 -1.41
N GLN A 45 4.57 -12.22 -0.63
CA GLN A 45 4.09 -12.23 0.76
C GLN A 45 4.81 -11.19 1.62
N LYS A 46 6.14 -11.04 1.48
CA LYS A 46 6.90 -10.03 2.21
C LYS A 46 6.49 -8.60 1.83
N ASN A 47 6.31 -8.33 0.54
CA ASN A 47 5.87 -7.01 0.07
C ASN A 47 4.45 -6.70 0.55
N LEU A 48 3.55 -7.69 0.50
CA LEU A 48 2.18 -7.54 0.99
C LEU A 48 2.14 -7.24 2.49
N ILE A 49 2.94 -7.92 3.32
CA ILE A 49 3.07 -7.60 4.74
C ILE A 49 3.54 -6.15 4.95
N LYS A 50 4.56 -5.70 4.21
CA LYS A 50 5.03 -4.31 4.29
C LYS A 50 3.92 -3.32 3.94
N THR A 51 3.18 -3.56 2.87
CA THR A 51 2.05 -2.71 2.47
C THR A 51 0.98 -2.65 3.56
N TYR A 52 0.64 -3.78 4.18
CA TYR A 52 -0.32 -3.80 5.28
C TYR A 52 0.18 -3.04 6.50
N LEU A 53 1.46 -3.19 6.87
CA LEU A 53 2.05 -2.42 7.96
C LEU A 53 2.00 -0.91 7.67
N TRP A 54 2.33 -0.48 6.46
CA TRP A 54 2.20 0.92 6.04
C TRP A 54 0.77 1.43 6.16
N LEU A 55 -0.22 0.64 5.75
CA LEU A 55 -1.62 1.01 5.86
C LEU A 55 -2.08 1.13 7.32
N ASN A 56 -1.64 0.21 8.20
CA ASN A 56 -1.89 0.33 9.64
C ASN A 56 -1.31 1.64 10.20
N THR A 57 -0.06 1.97 9.88
CA THR A 57 0.59 3.22 10.32
C THR A 57 -0.16 4.45 9.83
N PHE A 58 -0.65 4.43 8.59
CA PHE A 58 -1.45 5.51 8.03
C PHE A 58 -2.77 5.72 8.78
N ILE A 59 -3.52 4.64 9.03
CA ILE A 59 -4.78 4.69 9.79
C ILE A 59 -4.53 5.20 11.22
N LEU A 60 -3.49 4.69 11.89
CA LEU A 60 -3.09 5.16 13.22
C LEU A 60 -2.78 6.66 13.23
N GLY A 61 -2.01 7.15 12.25
CA GLY A 61 -1.66 8.56 12.14
C GLY A 61 -2.88 9.48 12.04
N ILE A 62 -3.87 9.10 11.24
CA ILE A 62 -5.12 9.86 11.11
C ILE A 62 -5.97 9.76 12.39
N CYS A 63 -6.04 8.58 13.01
CA CYS A 63 -6.76 8.42 14.28
C CYS A 63 -6.21 9.37 15.35
N PHE A 64 -4.89 9.49 15.48
CA PHE A 64 -4.26 10.43 16.43
C PHE A 64 -4.48 11.90 16.08
N PHE A 65 -4.62 12.22 14.78
CA PHE A 65 -4.99 13.58 14.36
C PHE A 65 -6.40 13.93 14.85
N PHE A 66 -7.37 13.04 14.61
CA PHE A 66 -8.76 13.26 15.05
C PHE A 66 -8.86 13.41 16.57
N VAL A 67 -8.20 12.56 17.36
CA VAL A 67 -8.26 12.62 18.84
C VAL A 67 -7.89 14.00 19.42
N LYS A 68 -7.10 14.81 18.70
CA LYS A 68 -6.75 16.18 19.13
C LYS A 68 -7.85 17.20 18.89
N GLU A 69 -8.84 16.88 18.06
CA GLU A 69 -9.91 17.79 17.66
C GLU A 69 -10.98 17.88 18.76
N LYS A 70 -11.35 19.11 19.14
CA LYS A 70 -12.29 19.36 20.26
C LYS A 70 -13.75 18.98 19.98
N LEU A 71 -14.08 18.57 18.75
CA LEU A 71 -15.45 18.32 18.28
C LEU A 71 -15.86 16.83 18.27
N ILE A 72 -15.06 15.95 18.91
CA ILE A 72 -15.32 14.50 18.93
C ILE A 72 -16.45 14.15 19.90
N THR A 73 -17.41 13.37 19.42
CA THR A 73 -18.47 12.77 20.26
C THR A 73 -17.95 11.51 20.96
N THR A 74 -18.52 11.13 22.11
CA THR A 74 -18.17 9.89 22.82
C THR A 74 -18.22 8.64 21.93
N LEU A 75 -19.20 8.58 21.01
CA LEU A 75 -19.33 7.49 20.05
C LEU A 75 -18.11 7.39 19.11
N ASP A 76 -17.65 8.52 18.57
CA ASP A 76 -16.48 8.58 17.68
C ASP A 76 -15.21 8.14 18.40
N LEU A 77 -15.08 8.49 19.68
CA LEU A 77 -13.94 8.08 20.51
C LEU A 77 -13.93 6.55 20.71
N ILE A 78 -15.09 5.94 20.94
CA ILE A 78 -15.23 4.48 21.10
C ILE A 78 -14.87 3.78 19.79
N THR A 79 -15.40 4.22 18.65
CA THR A 79 -15.14 3.59 17.35
C THR A 79 -13.69 3.77 16.90
N LEU A 80 -13.07 4.92 17.19
CA LEU A 80 -11.63 5.13 16.99
C LEU A 80 -10.80 4.22 17.92
N SER A 81 -11.20 4.04 19.18
CA SER A 81 -10.52 3.11 20.10
C SER A 81 -10.56 1.66 19.60
N VAL A 82 -11.71 1.20 19.10
CA VAL A 82 -11.85 -0.13 18.46
C VAL A 82 -10.95 -0.23 17.22
N THR A 83 -10.89 0.81 16.40
CA THR A 83 -10.00 0.89 15.23
C THR A 83 -8.54 0.73 15.65
N LEU A 84 -8.08 1.45 16.68
CA LEU A 84 -6.73 1.35 17.22
C LEU A 84 -6.41 -0.08 17.68
N LEU A 85 -7.33 -0.71 18.42
CA LEU A 85 -7.16 -2.08 18.92
C LEU A 85 -7.02 -3.08 17.76
N LEU A 86 -7.86 -2.98 16.73
CA LEU A 86 -7.80 -3.83 15.54
C LEU A 86 -6.50 -3.61 14.74
N CYS A 87 -5.99 -2.38 14.67
CA CYS A 87 -4.69 -2.09 14.07
C CYS A 87 -3.55 -2.75 14.86
N VAL A 88 -3.56 -2.69 16.20
CA VAL A 88 -2.55 -3.35 17.04
C VAL A 88 -2.57 -4.87 16.85
N VAL A 89 -3.75 -5.49 16.84
CA VAL A 89 -3.91 -6.94 16.57
C VAL A 89 -3.39 -7.30 15.18
N SER A 90 -3.74 -6.51 14.17
CA SER A 90 -3.26 -6.65 12.79
C SER A 90 -1.72 -6.59 12.71
N ILE A 91 -1.10 -5.56 13.32
CA ILE A 91 0.35 -5.41 13.38
C ILE A 91 0.99 -6.61 14.07
N GLY A 92 0.42 -7.09 15.19
CA GLY A 92 0.92 -8.25 15.92
C GLY A 92 1.01 -9.51 15.03
N PHE A 93 -0.06 -9.83 14.31
CA PHE A 93 -0.06 -10.96 13.37
C PHE A 93 0.95 -10.78 12.23
N LEU A 94 1.07 -9.57 11.67
CA LEU A 94 1.98 -9.28 10.57
C LEU A 94 3.46 -9.34 10.99
N LEU A 95 3.78 -8.86 12.20
CA LEU A 95 5.11 -8.99 12.77
C LEU A 95 5.46 -10.44 13.07
N PHE A 96 4.51 -11.22 13.58
CA PHE A 96 4.71 -12.66 13.80
C PHE A 96 4.97 -13.42 12.49
N ALA A 97 4.27 -13.02 11.41
CA ALA A 97 4.52 -13.57 10.06
C ALA A 97 5.94 -13.27 9.55
N LEU A 98 6.52 -12.12 9.93
CA LEU A 98 7.89 -11.74 9.60
C LEU A 98 8.94 -12.40 10.51
N TYR A 99 8.62 -12.55 11.80
CA TYR A 99 9.51 -13.12 12.81
C TYR A 99 9.89 -14.56 12.48
N HIS A 100 8.98 -15.34 11.89
CA HIS A 100 9.30 -16.69 11.42
C HIS A 100 10.19 -16.62 10.16
N ASN A 101 11.49 -16.47 10.41
CA ASN A 101 12.55 -16.36 9.41
C ASN A 101 13.34 -17.67 9.31
N LYS A 102 12.64 -18.80 9.12
CA LYS A 102 13.31 -20.05 8.73
C LYS A 102 14.09 -19.80 7.43
N GLU A 103 15.35 -20.23 7.41
CA GLU A 103 16.20 -20.13 6.22
C GLU A 103 15.57 -20.93 5.08
N LYS A 104 15.57 -20.37 3.87
CA LYS A 104 15.01 -21.06 2.70
C LYS A 104 15.84 -22.30 2.44
N GLN A 105 15.19 -23.42 2.17
CA GLN A 105 15.92 -24.61 1.75
C GLN A 105 16.17 -24.54 0.25
N PHE A 106 17.43 -24.70 -0.14
CA PHE A 106 17.81 -24.79 -1.54
C PHE A 106 17.96 -26.24 -1.98
N ILE A 107 17.66 -26.52 -3.26
CA ILE A 107 17.95 -27.83 -3.86
C ILE A 107 19.47 -27.99 -3.88
N TYR A 108 19.96 -29.00 -3.17
CA TYR A 108 21.36 -29.39 -3.22
C TYR A 108 21.43 -30.90 -3.38
N PHE A 109 22.00 -31.33 -4.50
CA PHE A 109 22.21 -32.75 -4.78
C PHE A 109 23.68 -33.08 -4.56
N GLU A 110 23.97 -33.89 -3.54
CA GLU A 110 25.35 -34.19 -3.16
C GLU A 110 26.01 -35.13 -4.19
N PRO A 111 27.24 -34.81 -4.69
CA PRO A 111 27.93 -35.66 -5.66
C PRO A 111 28.16 -37.11 -5.21
N LYS A 112 28.22 -37.37 -3.90
CA LYS A 112 28.34 -38.71 -3.33
C LYS A 112 27.12 -39.60 -3.62
N ASN A 113 25.94 -39.00 -3.76
CA ASN A 113 24.73 -39.74 -4.11
C ASN A 113 24.78 -40.26 -5.55
N ILE A 114 25.58 -39.65 -6.42
CA ILE A 114 25.83 -40.12 -7.80
C ILE A 114 26.77 -41.33 -7.78
N ALA A 115 27.80 -41.30 -6.94
CA ALA A 115 28.78 -42.38 -6.84
C ALA A 115 28.18 -43.71 -6.36
N ASN A 116 27.05 -43.67 -5.65
CA ASN A 116 26.33 -44.84 -5.15
C ASN A 116 25.32 -45.43 -6.14
N ILE A 117 25.12 -44.82 -7.31
CA ILE A 117 24.19 -45.34 -8.32
C ILE A 117 24.86 -46.50 -9.05
N LYS A 118 24.17 -47.65 -9.11
CA LYS A 118 24.68 -48.82 -9.86
C LYS A 118 24.80 -48.46 -11.34
N ASN A 119 25.91 -48.82 -11.94
CA ASN A 119 26.18 -48.51 -13.34
C ASN A 119 25.45 -49.50 -14.27
N ASP A 120 24.14 -49.30 -14.40
CA ASP A 120 23.25 -50.09 -15.24
C ASP A 120 22.39 -49.21 -16.17
N LYS A 121 21.49 -49.85 -16.94
CA LYS A 121 20.59 -49.14 -17.87
C LYS A 121 19.60 -48.19 -17.19
N TRP A 122 19.42 -48.29 -15.87
CA TRP A 122 18.50 -47.49 -15.06
C TRP A 122 19.21 -46.42 -14.23
N SER A 123 20.54 -46.35 -14.29
CA SER A 123 21.36 -45.37 -13.57
C SER A 123 20.86 -43.93 -13.73
N TYR A 124 20.49 -43.53 -14.95
CA TYR A 124 19.94 -42.20 -15.23
C TYR A 124 18.57 -41.99 -14.58
N ALA A 125 17.66 -42.97 -14.71
CA ALA A 125 16.35 -42.94 -14.07
C ALA A 125 16.47 -42.89 -12.54
N GLN A 126 17.39 -43.64 -11.94
CA GLN A 126 17.64 -43.63 -10.50
C GLN A 126 18.21 -42.28 -10.03
N GLY A 127 19.12 -41.67 -10.80
CA GLY A 127 19.61 -40.32 -10.54
C GLY A 127 18.50 -39.28 -10.57
N LEU A 128 17.59 -39.36 -11.56
CA LEU A 128 16.42 -38.49 -11.65
C LEU A 128 15.47 -38.66 -10.45
N VAL A 129 15.22 -39.90 -10.02
CA VAL A 129 14.37 -40.18 -8.85
C VAL A 129 14.96 -39.54 -7.59
N ASN A 130 16.26 -39.73 -7.34
CA ASN A 130 16.92 -39.15 -6.16
C ASN A 130 16.87 -37.62 -6.19
N LEU A 131 17.15 -37.02 -7.35
CA LEU A 131 17.08 -35.57 -7.53
C LEU A 131 15.66 -35.02 -7.33
N MET A 132 14.66 -35.75 -7.81
CA MET A 132 13.25 -35.40 -7.63
C MET A 132 12.86 -35.47 -6.16
N GLU A 133 13.35 -36.47 -5.41
CA GLU A 133 13.09 -36.59 -3.98
C GLU A 133 13.67 -35.42 -3.19
N ASP A 134 14.93 -35.05 -3.43
CA ASP A 134 15.57 -33.91 -2.76
C ASP A 134 14.90 -32.58 -3.13
N THR A 135 14.50 -32.44 -4.39
CA THR A 135 13.74 -31.28 -4.86
C THR A 135 12.38 -31.18 -4.18
N LYS A 136 11.68 -32.30 -4.04
CA LYS A 136 10.39 -32.36 -3.34
C LYS A 136 10.54 -32.00 -1.86
N LYS A 137 11.57 -32.52 -1.18
CA LYS A 137 11.84 -32.15 0.23
C LYS A 137 12.05 -30.64 0.41
N ALA A 138 12.85 -30.03 -0.46
CA ALA A 138 13.07 -28.58 -0.45
C ALA A 138 11.79 -27.79 -0.77
N PHE A 139 10.97 -28.29 -1.71
CA PHE A 139 9.66 -27.73 -2.02
C PHE A 139 8.70 -27.78 -0.83
N ASP A 140 8.53 -28.94 -0.20
CA ASP A 140 7.63 -29.14 0.94
C ASP A 140 8.02 -28.23 2.10
N PHE A 141 9.32 -28.13 2.41
CA PHE A 141 9.84 -27.25 3.46
C PHE A 141 9.53 -25.77 3.18
N ASN A 142 9.80 -25.28 1.96
CA ASN A 142 9.51 -23.90 1.59
C ASN A 142 8.01 -23.62 1.51
N SER A 143 7.22 -24.61 1.08
CA SER A 143 5.76 -24.54 1.03
C SER A 143 5.17 -24.39 2.43
N ASP A 144 5.70 -25.09 3.43
CA ASP A 144 5.24 -24.95 4.82
C ASP A 144 5.53 -23.57 5.41
N ILE A 145 6.68 -22.96 5.07
CA ILE A 145 6.96 -21.55 5.40
C ILE A 145 5.91 -20.63 4.78
N VAL A 146 5.56 -20.85 3.51
CA VAL A 146 4.56 -20.07 2.78
C VAL A 146 3.17 -20.21 3.40
N LYS A 147 2.75 -21.44 3.76
CA LYS A 147 1.47 -21.72 4.42
C LYS A 147 1.37 -21.08 5.80
N PHE A 148 2.44 -21.17 6.58
CA PHE A 148 2.50 -20.51 7.88
C PHE A 148 2.32 -19.00 7.72
N ARG A 149 3.08 -18.36 6.82
CA ARG A 149 2.95 -16.92 6.58
C ARG A 149 1.59 -16.53 6.04
N SER A 150 1.03 -17.29 5.10
CA SER A 150 -0.27 -16.97 4.51
C SER A 150 -1.38 -16.98 5.55
N PHE A 151 -1.33 -17.90 6.53
CA PHE A 151 -2.27 -17.94 7.63
C PHE A 151 -2.27 -16.63 8.44
N PHE A 152 -1.10 -16.14 8.84
CA PHE A 152 -0.99 -14.89 9.61
C PHE A 152 -1.29 -13.65 8.77
N ILE A 153 -0.88 -13.63 7.50
CA ILE A 153 -1.25 -12.57 6.56
C ILE A 153 -2.77 -12.46 6.44
N ARG A 154 -3.48 -13.60 6.36
CA ARG A 154 -4.94 -13.63 6.25
C ARG A 154 -5.60 -13.01 7.48
N TRP A 155 -5.17 -13.39 8.68
CA TRP A 155 -5.74 -12.84 9.92
C TRP A 155 -5.38 -11.37 10.13
N GLY A 156 -4.12 -10.99 9.87
CA GLY A 156 -3.70 -9.59 9.90
C GLY A 156 -4.47 -8.73 8.90
N GLY A 157 -4.64 -9.22 7.67
CA GLY A 157 -5.42 -8.56 6.62
C GLY A 157 -6.91 -8.44 6.95
N ALA A 158 -7.53 -9.48 7.53
CA ALA A 158 -8.92 -9.42 7.96
C ALA A 158 -9.13 -8.39 9.09
N SER A 159 -8.22 -8.36 10.07
CA SER A 159 -8.24 -7.37 11.16
C SER A 159 -8.05 -5.96 10.62
N LEU A 160 -7.15 -5.75 9.66
CA LEU A 160 -6.94 -4.47 8.99
C LEU A 160 -8.16 -4.01 8.19
N PHE A 161 -8.79 -4.92 7.45
CA PHE A 161 -10.01 -4.62 6.71
C PHE A 161 -11.14 -4.20 7.65
N LEU A 162 -11.30 -4.91 8.77
CA LEU A 162 -12.28 -4.55 9.79
C LEU A 162 -11.96 -3.19 10.44
N ALA A 163 -10.69 -2.93 10.75
CA ALA A 163 -10.25 -1.63 11.25
C ALA A 163 -10.61 -0.50 10.27
N PHE A 164 -10.43 -0.73 8.97
CA PHE A 164 -10.78 0.25 7.94
C PHE A 164 -12.28 0.55 7.90
N LEU A 165 -13.16 -0.44 8.10
CA LEU A 165 -14.61 -0.21 8.15
C LEU A 165 -15.01 0.69 9.33
N PHE A 166 -14.48 0.41 10.53
CA PHE A 166 -14.73 1.26 11.71
C PHE A 166 -14.13 2.66 11.55
N PHE A 167 -12.94 2.75 10.95
CA PHE A 167 -12.30 4.02 10.62
C PHE A 167 -13.14 4.87 9.67
N ALA A 168 -13.63 4.27 8.58
CA ALA A 168 -14.46 4.94 7.59
C ALA A 168 -15.78 5.41 8.20
N PHE A 169 -16.42 4.57 9.02
CA PHE A 169 -17.64 4.93 9.75
C PHE A 169 -17.42 6.13 10.69
N SER A 170 -16.34 6.10 11.48
CA SER A 170 -15.98 7.20 12.38
C SER A 170 -15.71 8.49 11.61
N THR A 171 -14.96 8.40 10.51
CA THR A 171 -14.64 9.55 9.66
C THR A 171 -15.89 10.18 9.06
N PHE A 172 -16.84 9.35 8.60
CA PHE A 172 -18.12 9.82 8.06
C PHE A 172 -18.95 10.54 9.13
N HIS A 173 -19.06 9.96 10.34
CA HIS A 173 -19.82 10.56 11.42
C HIS A 173 -19.20 11.89 11.91
N ILE A 174 -17.87 11.95 12.05
CA ILE A 174 -17.14 13.19 12.37
C ILE A 174 -17.38 14.24 11.28
N SER A 175 -17.29 13.87 10.00
CA SER A 175 -17.51 14.80 8.88
C SER A 175 -18.94 15.35 8.86
N TYR A 176 -19.95 14.51 9.10
CA TYR A 176 -21.35 14.92 9.19
C TYR A 176 -21.58 15.90 10.37
N ASN A 177 -21.01 15.60 11.54
CA ASN A 177 -21.10 16.48 12.70
C ASN A 177 -20.41 17.82 12.45
N TYR A 178 -19.22 17.82 11.83
CA TYR A 178 -18.51 19.04 11.48
C TYR A 178 -19.32 19.93 10.51
N PHE A 179 -19.90 19.32 9.47
CA PHE A 179 -20.74 20.00 8.49
C PHE A 179 -21.99 20.58 9.16
N SER A 180 -22.77 19.77 9.88
CA SER A 180 -24.01 20.23 10.51
C SER A 180 -23.79 21.35 11.53
N THR A 181 -22.69 21.31 12.29
CA THR A 181 -22.37 22.32 13.31
C THR A 181 -21.90 23.63 12.66
N THR A 182 -21.10 23.57 11.59
CA THR A 182 -20.56 24.76 10.90
C THR A 182 -21.66 25.47 10.10
N TYR A 183 -22.46 24.74 9.33
CA TYR A 183 -23.60 25.31 8.60
C TYR A 183 -24.66 25.90 9.53
N ARG A 184 -24.96 25.26 10.68
CA ARG A 184 -25.89 25.85 11.66
C ARG A 184 -25.37 27.13 12.30
N LYS A 185 -24.05 27.26 12.52
CA LYS A 185 -23.45 28.50 13.04
C LYS A 185 -23.50 29.62 12.02
N GLU A 186 -23.23 29.34 10.74
CA GLU A 186 -23.34 30.33 9.67
C GLU A 186 -24.79 30.81 9.46
N VAL A 187 -25.78 29.90 9.48
CA VAL A 187 -27.20 30.27 9.30
C VAL A 187 -27.75 31.06 10.50
N LYS A 188 -27.36 30.74 11.75
CA LYS A 188 -27.80 31.52 12.92
C LYS A 188 -27.26 32.95 12.93
N ASN A 189 -26.04 33.16 12.44
CA ASN A 189 -25.45 34.50 12.36
C ASN A 189 -26.07 35.36 11.25
N MET A 190 -26.89 34.79 10.36
CA MET A 190 -27.59 35.52 9.27
C MET A 190 -29.04 35.89 9.62
N ALA A 191 -29.60 35.39 10.73
CA ALA A 191 -31.02 35.56 11.07
C ALA A 191 -31.30 36.65 12.12
N ASP A 192 -30.26 37.26 12.71
CA ASP A 192 -30.39 38.25 13.79
C ASP A 192 -30.16 39.71 13.35
N ASP A 193 -30.12 39.98 12.04
CA ASP A 193 -30.26 41.35 11.53
C ASP A 193 -31.74 41.78 11.63
N LYS A 194 -32.17 42.05 12.87
CA LYS A 194 -33.35 42.88 13.10
C LYS A 194 -33.12 44.22 12.38
N PRO A 195 -34.07 44.72 11.57
CA PRO A 195 -33.92 46.06 11.00
C PRO A 195 -33.79 47.06 12.16
N PRO A 196 -32.87 48.03 12.06
CA PRO A 196 -32.69 49.00 13.12
C PRO A 196 -34.01 49.72 13.31
N VAL A 197 -34.49 49.72 14.55
CA VAL A 197 -35.55 50.64 14.96
C VAL A 197 -35.02 52.04 14.69
N GLU A 198 -35.71 52.79 13.83
CA GLU A 198 -35.44 54.20 13.59
C GLU A 198 -35.47 54.94 14.94
N SER A 199 -34.30 55.26 15.46
CA SER A 199 -34.13 56.27 16.48
C SER A 199 -33.55 57.48 15.78
N ASP A 200 -34.39 58.49 15.61
CA ASP A 200 -33.99 59.87 15.30
C ASP A 200 -32.77 60.26 16.16
N GLY A 201 -31.73 60.77 15.51
CA GLY A 201 -30.55 61.23 16.22
C GLY A 201 -29.27 61.15 15.40
N ASN A 202 -29.12 62.13 14.51
CA ASN A 202 -27.88 62.63 13.93
C ASN A 202 -26.58 62.19 14.65
N ASP A 203 -25.81 61.28 14.06
CA ASP A 203 -24.35 61.45 13.91
C ASP A 203 -23.74 60.40 12.98
N THR A 204 -23.11 60.90 11.91
CA THR A 204 -22.47 60.08 10.89
C THR A 204 -21.04 59.76 11.32
N THR A 205 -20.82 58.61 11.97
CA THR A 205 -19.44 58.10 12.18
C THR A 205 -19.28 56.75 11.50
N LYS A 206 -18.78 56.78 10.25
CA LYS A 206 -18.27 55.60 9.56
C LYS A 206 -16.97 55.18 10.24
N MET A 207 -16.95 54.03 10.92
CA MET A 207 -15.69 53.33 11.23
C MET A 207 -15.54 52.09 10.35
N PHE A 208 -14.55 52.15 9.48
CA PHE A 208 -14.00 50.99 8.77
C PHE A 208 -13.25 50.09 9.76
N LEU A 209 -13.51 48.78 9.67
CA LEU A 209 -12.70 47.76 10.35
C LEU A 209 -11.28 47.75 9.79
N SER A 210 -10.30 48.03 10.66
CA SER A 210 -8.89 47.73 10.41
C SER A 210 -8.57 46.35 10.98
N THR A 211 -8.29 45.40 10.10
CA THR A 211 -7.72 44.07 10.43
C THR A 211 -6.31 44.24 11.00
N ASN A 212 -6.16 43.95 12.29
CA ASN A 212 -4.87 43.89 12.96
C ASN A 212 -4.18 42.55 12.67
N ASN A 213 -3.42 42.48 11.58
CA ASN A 213 -2.32 41.52 11.43
C ASN A 213 -1.02 42.32 11.51
N GLN A 214 -0.40 42.39 12.69
CA GLN A 214 1.01 42.72 12.80
C GLN A 214 1.73 41.71 13.68
N VAL A 215 2.42 40.81 12.98
CA VAL A 215 3.62 40.12 13.45
C VAL A 215 4.72 41.16 13.64
N LYS A 216 5.37 41.10 14.81
CA LYS A 216 6.58 41.84 15.22
C LYS A 216 7.65 41.94 14.11
N ALA A 217 8.15 43.16 13.89
CA ALA A 217 9.54 43.39 13.47
C ALA A 217 10.05 44.69 14.14
N ASN A 218 11.30 44.63 14.61
CA ASN A 218 11.93 45.57 15.51
C ASN A 218 12.23 46.94 14.90
N THR A 219 12.31 47.93 15.77
CA THR A 219 12.90 49.26 15.61
C THR A 219 14.31 49.18 15.02
N GLU A 220 14.61 49.98 13.98
CA GLU A 220 15.77 50.87 13.93
C GLU A 220 15.77 51.76 12.67
N SER A 221 16.38 52.94 12.84
CA SER A 221 16.46 54.14 12.03
C SER A 221 16.95 53.99 10.57
N LEU A 222 16.51 54.89 9.68
CA LEU A 222 17.37 55.89 9.00
C LEU A 222 16.60 56.78 8.01
N ASN A 223 16.97 58.06 8.02
CA ASN A 223 16.57 59.11 7.08
C ASN A 223 16.90 58.74 5.62
N GLU A 224 15.98 58.96 4.69
CA GLU A 224 16.33 59.55 3.39
C GLU A 224 15.13 60.25 2.74
N ARG A 225 15.39 61.47 2.24
CA ARG A 225 14.46 62.28 1.44
C ARG A 225 14.20 61.60 0.10
N VAL A 226 13.02 61.83 -0.49
CA VAL A 226 12.84 62.52 -1.80
C VAL A 226 11.37 62.43 -2.23
N GLU A 227 10.90 63.54 -2.79
CA GLU A 227 9.59 63.78 -3.39
C GLU A 227 9.15 62.69 -4.39
N ILE A 228 7.84 62.53 -4.60
CA ILE A 228 7.16 62.91 -5.85
C ILE A 228 5.64 62.81 -5.68
N ARG A 229 4.99 63.91 -6.03
CA ARG A 229 3.54 64.09 -6.20
C ARG A 229 3.03 63.36 -7.45
N LYS A 230 1.73 62.99 -7.38
CA LYS A 230 0.75 62.91 -8.48
C LYS A 230 1.06 61.86 -9.56
N SER A 231 0.18 60.91 -9.82
CA SER A 231 -1.10 61.16 -10.52
C SER A 231 -1.66 59.82 -10.97
N GLY A 232 -2.95 59.78 -11.32
CA GLY A 232 -3.44 58.82 -12.30
C GLY A 232 -4.21 57.63 -11.75
N SER A 233 -5.46 57.92 -11.39
CA SER A 233 -6.64 57.08 -11.66
C SER A 233 -6.46 56.04 -12.79
N PHE A 234 -6.81 54.78 -12.55
CA PHE A 234 -7.57 53.99 -13.53
C PHE A 234 -8.55 53.05 -12.83
N SER A 235 -9.81 53.19 -13.24
CA SER A 235 -11.01 52.46 -12.86
C SER A 235 -11.05 51.06 -13.49
N ILE A 236 -11.58 50.11 -12.73
CA ILE A 236 -12.00 48.79 -13.19
C ILE A 236 -13.32 48.93 -13.95
N THR A 237 -13.43 48.33 -15.13
CA THR A 237 -14.73 48.02 -15.74
C THR A 237 -14.78 46.57 -16.24
N SER A 238 -15.86 45.91 -15.84
CA SER A 238 -16.32 44.55 -16.10
C SER A 238 -16.59 44.23 -17.57
N SER A 239 -16.48 42.96 -17.97
CA SER A 239 -17.62 42.06 -18.26
C SER A 239 -17.26 40.93 -19.24
N GLU A 240 -17.75 39.70 -18.96
CA GLU A 240 -18.28 38.67 -19.90
C GLU A 240 -17.40 38.15 -21.06
N LYS A 241 -17.35 36.86 -21.49
CA LYS A 241 -17.91 35.53 -21.15
C LYS A 241 -17.11 34.50 -22.03
N PRO A 242 -17.48 33.22 -22.26
CA PRO A 242 -16.59 32.05 -22.12
C PRO A 242 -16.02 31.39 -23.42
N LYS A 243 -14.99 30.52 -23.22
CA LYS A 243 -14.38 29.37 -23.97
C LYS A 243 -14.95 28.96 -25.37
N PRO A 244 -14.16 28.39 -26.34
CA PRO A 244 -13.46 27.08 -26.16
C PRO A 244 -12.19 26.73 -27.03
N SER A 245 -11.53 25.64 -26.60
CA SER A 245 -10.69 24.59 -27.26
C SER A 245 -10.00 24.74 -28.63
N SER A 246 -8.73 24.26 -28.72
CA SER A 246 -8.27 23.08 -29.49
C SER A 246 -6.72 22.92 -29.39
N ASP A 247 -6.18 21.74 -29.03
CA ASP A 247 -5.44 20.77 -29.91
C ASP A 247 -3.99 21.22 -30.26
N THR A 248 -2.90 20.46 -30.28
CA THR A 248 -2.57 19.03 -30.20
C THR A 248 -1.03 18.87 -30.14
N ASN A 249 -0.53 17.81 -29.49
CA ASN A 249 0.74 17.04 -29.60
C ASN A 249 2.08 17.71 -30.03
N ALA A 250 3.17 17.39 -29.33
CA ALA A 250 4.11 16.29 -29.69
C ALA A 250 5.56 16.52 -29.20
N THR A 251 6.16 15.45 -28.63
CA THR A 251 7.58 14.99 -28.70
C THR A 251 8.72 15.93 -28.27
N ASP A 252 9.53 15.61 -27.25
CA ASP A 252 10.59 14.57 -27.13
C ASP A 252 12.01 15.16 -27.29
N LYS A 253 12.94 14.57 -26.51
CA LYS A 253 14.41 14.63 -26.50
C LYS A 253 15.16 15.59 -25.57
N LYS A 254 15.93 14.93 -24.66
CA LYS A 254 17.40 14.95 -24.47
C LYS A 254 18.09 16.33 -24.47
N ASP A 255 19.07 16.63 -23.61
CA ASP A 255 20.13 15.78 -23.08
C ASP A 255 20.82 16.49 -21.90
N LYS A 256 21.57 15.69 -21.15
CA LYS A 256 22.50 16.08 -20.08
C LYS A 256 23.54 17.11 -20.52
N LYS A 257 23.98 17.91 -19.55
CA LYS A 257 25.41 18.01 -19.22
C LYS A 257 25.58 18.21 -17.72
#